data_AF-J4DQ62-F1
#
_entry.id   AF-J4DQ62-F1
#
_cell.length_a   1.000
_cell.length_b   1.000
_cell.length_c   1.000
_cell.angle_alpha   90.00
_cell.angle_beta   90.00
_cell.angle_gamma   90.00
#
_symmetry.space_group_name_H-M   'P 1'
#
loop_
_entity.id
_entity.type
_entity.pdbx_description
1 polymer ?
#
loop_
_entity_poly.entity_id
_entity_poly.type
_entity_poly.pdbx_seq_one_letter_code
_entity_poly.pdbx_strand_id
1 'polypeptide(L)'
;MKVNIDVNVENRFYKSLKEILEDRVEVNKLKSRVNQLVRATMNEYDKAIKEGSHTSSQLATKVSSEMRSRLYDKMRSELYKLNHGLLIQLLSKSDKDHQEDIKKLSITETIENDLSSLISKYDSNYCSVLSKIKYEILKDFKLYDALTQSLRMDLAYGLKEYSNRIMGEVIKRGIYYYKFSALDGIRFLPSQKVVGFVKKVLNLISLPTNIRISYLSPSAFGLSNLFKWVCR
;
A
#
# COMPACT_ATOMS: atom_id res chain seq x y z
N MET A 1 -15.05 39.59 17.50
CA MET A 1 -16.09 38.81 16.76
C MET A 1 -15.53 37.85 15.69
N LYS A 2 -14.35 38.07 15.09
CA LYS A 2 -13.82 37.25 13.96
C LYS A 2 -13.26 35.86 14.31
N VAL A 3 -12.80 35.62 15.54
CA VAL A 3 -12.24 34.31 15.96
C VAL A 3 -13.34 33.26 16.20
N ASN A 4 -14.58 33.68 16.47
CA ASN A 4 -15.67 32.79 16.86
C ASN A 4 -16.28 32.00 15.67
N ILE A 5 -16.14 32.51 14.44
CA ILE A 5 -16.70 31.89 13.23
C ILE A 5 -15.85 30.66 12.84
N ASP A 6 -14.52 30.79 12.87
CA ASP A 6 -13.57 29.73 12.52
C ASP A 6 -13.73 28.51 13.44
N VAL A 7 -13.75 28.74 14.77
CA VAL A 7 -13.89 27.68 15.78
C VAL A 7 -15.23 26.93 15.64
N ASN A 8 -16.32 27.62 15.28
CA ASN A 8 -17.64 26.99 15.16
C ASN A 8 -17.80 26.16 13.87
N VAL A 9 -17.21 26.62 12.75
CA VAL A 9 -17.21 25.87 11.49
C VAL A 9 -16.32 24.63 11.61
N GLU A 10 -15.14 24.77 12.23
CA GLU A 10 -14.22 23.66 12.50
C GLU A 10 -14.85 22.58 13.40
N ASN A 11 -15.49 22.96 14.52
CA ASN A 11 -16.12 22.01 15.42
C ASN A 11 -17.24 21.21 14.75
N ARG A 12 -18.02 21.85 13.88
CA ARG A 12 -19.08 21.16 13.11
C ARG A 12 -18.51 20.19 12.09
N PHE A 13 -17.41 20.54 11.43
CA PHE A 13 -16.69 19.61 10.56
C PHE A 13 -16.29 18.34 11.32
N TYR A 14 -15.65 18.45 12.49
CA TYR A 14 -15.23 17.27 13.26
C TYR A 14 -16.41 16.43 13.76
N LYS A 15 -17.49 17.08 14.19
CA LYS A 15 -18.70 16.36 14.61
C LYS A 15 -19.30 15.56 13.46
N SER A 16 -19.48 16.19 12.30
CA SER A 16 -20.03 15.51 11.12
C SER A 16 -19.08 14.45 10.57
N LEU A 17 -17.76 14.66 10.63
CA LEU A 17 -16.78 13.64 10.26
C LEU A 17 -16.89 12.42 11.18
N LYS A 18 -17.04 12.63 12.49
CA LYS A 18 -17.23 11.54 13.46
C LYS A 18 -18.52 10.75 13.18
N GLU A 19 -19.64 11.44 12.91
CA GLU A 19 -20.91 10.80 12.55
C GLU A 19 -20.77 9.93 11.28
N ILE A 20 -20.07 10.43 10.25
CA ILE A 20 -19.78 9.65 9.03
C ILE A 20 -18.99 8.37 9.34
N LEU A 21 -18.09 8.40 10.32
CA LEU A 21 -17.28 7.24 10.69
C LEU A 21 -18.05 6.24 11.55
N GLU A 22 -18.95 6.72 12.41
CA GLU A 22 -19.79 5.88 13.29
C GLU A 22 -20.91 5.17 12.52
N ASP A 23 -21.41 5.77 11.44
CA ASP A 23 -22.49 5.27 10.57
C ASP A 23 -22.19 3.94 9.84
N ARG A 24 -21.05 3.28 10.09
CA ARG A 24 -20.57 2.09 9.35
C ARG A 24 -20.70 2.24 7.84
N VAL A 25 -20.35 3.43 7.34
CA VAL A 25 -20.52 3.78 5.93
C VAL A 25 -19.74 2.82 5.06
N GLU A 26 -20.40 2.27 4.04
CA GLU A 26 -19.74 1.51 2.99
C GLU A 26 -18.55 2.33 2.45
N VAL A 27 -17.35 1.73 2.42
CA VAL A 27 -16.11 2.38 1.97
C VAL A 27 -16.29 3.07 0.60
N ASN A 28 -17.18 2.55 -0.25
CA ASN A 28 -17.50 3.10 -1.56
C ASN A 28 -18.18 4.48 -1.52
N LYS A 29 -18.92 4.80 -0.45
CA LYS A 29 -19.62 6.08 -0.26
C LYS A 29 -18.85 7.06 0.63
N LEU A 30 -17.77 6.59 1.28
CA LEU A 30 -16.98 7.41 2.20
C LEU A 30 -16.35 8.62 1.49
N LYS A 31 -15.75 8.39 0.30
CA LYS A 31 -15.13 9.46 -0.51
C LYS A 31 -16.10 10.60 -0.83
N SER A 32 -17.29 10.27 -1.32
CA SER A 32 -18.27 11.27 -1.72
C SER A 32 -18.80 12.04 -0.51
N ARG A 33 -19.13 11.36 0.60
CA ARG A 33 -19.57 12.02 1.84
C ARG A 33 -18.50 12.96 2.40
N VAL A 34 -17.24 12.52 2.46
CA VAL A 34 -16.13 13.36 2.95
C VAL A 34 -15.88 14.56 2.03
N ASN A 35 -15.85 14.36 0.71
CA ASN A 35 -15.70 15.47 -0.24
C ASN A 35 -16.86 16.48 -0.14
N GLN A 36 -18.10 15.99 0.02
CA GLN A 36 -19.27 16.84 0.25
C GLN A 36 -19.16 17.62 1.56
N LEU A 37 -18.73 16.96 2.65
CA LEU A 37 -18.51 17.61 3.94
C LEU A 37 -17.48 18.73 3.82
N VAL A 38 -16.31 18.47 3.24
CA VAL A 38 -15.27 19.48 3.04
C VAL A 38 -15.80 20.66 2.22
N ARG A 39 -16.50 20.41 1.11
CA ARG A 39 -17.10 21.47 0.28
C ARG A 39 -18.14 22.28 1.06
N ALA A 40 -19.00 21.61 1.83
CA ALA A 40 -20.02 22.27 2.65
C ALA A 40 -19.38 23.16 3.72
N THR A 41 -18.36 22.66 4.43
CA THR A 41 -17.62 23.42 5.44
C THR A 41 -16.94 24.66 4.84
N MET A 42 -16.30 24.53 3.67
CA MET A 42 -15.67 25.67 3.01
C MET A 42 -16.70 26.69 2.52
N ASN A 43 -17.83 26.25 1.96
CA ASN A 43 -18.90 27.14 1.53
C ASN A 43 -19.55 27.87 2.72
N GLU A 44 -19.71 27.18 3.85
CA GLU A 44 -20.22 27.78 5.07
C GLU A 44 -19.28 28.85 5.61
N TYR A 45 -17.97 28.57 5.64
CA TYR A 45 -16.95 29.56 5.98
C TYR A 45 -17.06 30.78 5.06
N ASP A 46 -17.08 30.57 3.74
CA ASP A 46 -17.14 31.65 2.75
C ASP A 46 -18.43 32.48 2.89
N LYS A 47 -19.55 31.86 3.26
CA LYS A 47 -20.83 32.55 3.55
C LYS A 47 -20.76 33.37 4.84
N ALA A 48 -20.26 32.79 5.93
CA ALA A 48 -20.15 33.47 7.22
C ALA A 48 -19.22 34.69 7.16
N ILE A 49 -18.15 34.61 6.36
CA ILE A 49 -17.27 35.75 6.10
C ILE A 49 -17.99 36.85 5.31
N LYS A 50 -18.77 36.51 4.27
CA LYS A 50 -19.54 37.50 3.49
C LYS A 50 -20.58 38.20 4.34
N GLU A 51 -21.31 37.47 5.18
CA GLU A 51 -22.35 38.03 6.07
C GLU A 51 -21.74 38.89 7.19
N GLY A 52 -20.55 38.56 7.67
CA GLY A 52 -19.84 39.31 8.71
C GLY A 52 -18.93 40.44 8.22
N SER A 53 -18.70 40.59 6.90
CA SER A 53 -17.81 41.63 6.36
C SER A 53 -18.58 42.88 5.93
N HIS A 54 -18.74 43.84 6.86
CA HIS A 54 -19.23 45.19 6.52
C HIS A 54 -18.10 46.15 6.12
N THR A 55 -16.85 45.71 6.17
CA THR A 55 -15.66 46.53 5.84
C THR A 55 -14.80 45.84 4.80
N SER A 56 -14.70 46.44 3.61
CA SER A 56 -13.92 45.98 2.46
C SER A 56 -12.44 46.42 2.52
N SER A 57 -11.81 46.34 3.69
CA SER A 57 -10.38 46.70 3.81
C SER A 57 -9.50 45.57 3.30
N GLN A 58 -8.40 45.92 2.61
CA GLN A 58 -7.43 44.96 2.07
C GLN A 58 -6.86 44.03 3.16
N LEU A 59 -6.74 44.54 4.40
CA LEU A 59 -6.33 43.76 5.57
C LEU A 59 -7.38 42.71 5.95
N ALA A 60 -8.67 43.05 5.92
CA ALA A 60 -9.74 42.10 6.24
C ALA A 60 -9.79 40.94 5.24
N THR A 61 -9.58 41.22 3.95
CA THR A 61 -9.50 40.19 2.89
C THR A 61 -8.27 39.29 3.05
N LYS A 62 -7.11 39.84 3.41
CA LYS A 62 -5.90 39.03 3.67
C LYS A 62 -6.11 38.10 4.87
N VAL A 63 -6.68 38.62 5.97
CA VAL A 63 -6.95 37.83 7.18
C VAL A 63 -7.95 36.71 6.92
N SER A 64 -9.04 36.97 6.18
CA SER A 64 -10.01 35.92 5.84
C SER A 64 -9.43 34.86 4.92
N SER A 65 -8.61 35.24 3.93
CA SER A 65 -7.91 34.27 3.06
C SER A 65 -6.96 33.37 3.85
N GLU A 66 -6.20 33.94 4.78
CA GLU A 66 -5.27 33.20 5.63
C GLU A 66 -6.01 32.21 6.55
N MET A 67 -7.09 32.66 7.19
CA MET A 67 -7.94 31.82 8.03
C MET A 67 -8.59 30.69 7.23
N ARG A 68 -9.09 30.98 6.02
CA ARG A 68 -9.62 29.99 5.08
C ARG A 68 -8.60 28.91 4.75
N SER A 69 -7.34 29.30 4.49
CA SER A 69 -6.25 28.36 4.22
C SER A 69 -5.97 27.48 5.44
N ARG A 70 -5.93 28.06 6.64
CA ARG A 70 -5.69 27.31 7.89
C ARG A 70 -6.79 26.28 8.15
N LEU A 71 -8.05 26.64 7.95
CA LEU A 71 -9.17 25.71 8.09
C LEU A 71 -9.04 24.55 7.09
N TYR A 72 -8.71 24.85 5.83
CA TYR A 72 -8.47 23.84 4.81
C TYR A 72 -7.32 22.90 5.18
N ASP A 73 -6.19 23.44 5.64
CA ASP A 73 -5.01 22.65 6.04
C ASP A 73 -5.29 21.78 7.27
N LYS A 74 -6.07 22.27 8.24
CA LYS A 74 -6.52 21.49 9.40
C LYS A 74 -7.39 20.30 8.98
N MET A 75 -8.40 20.53 8.14
CA MET A 75 -9.24 19.45 7.60
C MET A 75 -8.40 18.43 6.82
N ARG A 76 -7.44 18.90 6.01
CA ARG A 76 -6.51 18.04 5.28
C ARG A 76 -5.68 17.17 6.21
N SER A 77 -5.14 17.74 7.28
CA SER A 77 -4.34 17.04 8.29
C SER A 77 -5.15 15.96 9.01
N GLU A 78 -6.38 16.24 9.42
CA GLU A 78 -7.20 15.25 10.11
C GLU A 78 -7.64 14.11 9.19
N LEU A 79 -8.01 14.41 7.95
CA LEU A 79 -8.32 13.38 6.96
C LEU A 79 -7.09 12.53 6.59
N TYR A 80 -5.90 13.13 6.59
CA TYR A 80 -4.64 12.41 6.45
C TYR A 80 -4.43 11.39 7.59
N LYS A 81 -4.59 11.82 8.86
CA LYS A 81 -4.43 10.93 10.03
C LYS A 81 -5.46 9.80 10.04
N LEU A 82 -6.71 10.12 9.71
CA LEU A 82 -7.77 9.12 9.56
C LEU A 82 -7.40 8.05 8.53
N ASN A 83 -7.00 8.48 7.33
CA ASN A 83 -6.61 7.55 6.28
C ASN A 83 -5.38 6.72 6.66
N HIS A 84 -4.41 7.31 7.37
CA HIS A 84 -3.28 6.57 7.89
C HIS A 84 -3.74 5.40 8.79
N GLY A 85 -4.64 5.66 9.75
CA GLY A 85 -5.19 4.61 10.61
C GLY A 85 -5.90 3.49 9.84
N LEU A 86 -6.71 3.85 8.83
CA LEU A 86 -7.40 2.88 7.98
C LEU A 86 -6.42 2.01 7.18
N LEU A 87 -5.35 2.61 6.64
CA LEU A 87 -4.35 1.87 5.88
C LEU A 87 -3.53 0.93 6.77
N ILE A 88 -3.19 1.32 7.99
CA ILE A 88 -2.51 0.43 8.95
C ILE A 88 -3.37 -0.79 9.31
N GLN A 89 -4.67 -0.58 9.51
CA GLN A 89 -5.61 -1.69 9.74
C GLN A 89 -5.71 -2.61 8.52
N LEU A 90 -5.72 -2.05 7.32
CA LEU A 90 -5.72 -2.80 6.08
C LEU A 90 -4.44 -3.65 5.92
N LEU A 91 -3.27 -3.10 6.24
CA LEU A 91 -1.99 -3.82 6.23
C LEU A 91 -2.05 -5.02 7.18
N SER A 92 -2.39 -4.76 8.45
CA SER A 92 -2.48 -5.80 9.49
C SER A 92 -3.47 -6.91 9.13
N LYS A 93 -4.60 -6.55 8.49
CA LYS A 93 -5.57 -7.54 8.01
C LYS A 93 -5.03 -8.32 6.82
N SER A 94 -4.42 -7.64 5.85
CA SER A 94 -3.87 -8.27 4.65
C SER A 94 -2.76 -9.27 4.99
N ASP A 95 -1.88 -8.94 5.94
CA ASP A 95 -0.84 -9.87 6.40
C ASP A 95 -1.43 -11.13 7.04
N LYS A 96 -2.43 -10.98 7.92
CA LYS A 96 -3.11 -12.12 8.56
C LYS A 96 -3.84 -12.98 7.53
N ASP A 97 -4.63 -12.35 6.66
CA ASP A 97 -5.39 -13.06 5.63
C ASP A 97 -4.45 -13.77 4.66
N HIS A 98 -3.31 -13.15 4.29
CA HIS A 98 -2.30 -13.77 3.42
C HIS A 98 -1.66 -14.99 4.05
N GLN A 99 -1.32 -14.93 5.34
CA GLN A 99 -0.81 -16.08 6.07
C GLN A 99 -1.80 -17.24 6.10
N GLU A 100 -3.09 -16.95 6.32
CA GLU A 100 -4.14 -17.98 6.32
C GLU A 100 -4.38 -18.56 4.93
N ASP A 101 -4.35 -17.74 3.88
CA ASP A 101 -4.51 -18.21 2.50
C ASP A 101 -3.32 -19.04 2.04
N ILE A 102 -2.08 -18.68 2.43
CA ILE A 102 -0.89 -19.48 2.19
C ILE A 102 -0.99 -20.87 2.84
N LYS A 103 -1.50 -20.98 4.07
CA LYS A 103 -1.64 -22.29 4.75
C LYS A 103 -2.56 -23.25 4.01
N LYS A 104 -3.51 -22.73 3.22
CA LYS A 104 -4.45 -23.52 2.43
C LYS A 104 -3.86 -23.96 1.09
N LEU A 105 -2.74 -23.40 0.66
CA LEU A 105 -2.11 -23.78 -0.59
C LEU A 105 -1.49 -25.18 -0.50
N SER A 106 -1.74 -25.98 -1.53
CA SER A 106 -1.05 -27.24 -1.72
C SER A 106 0.34 -27.00 -2.31
N ILE A 107 1.35 -27.66 -1.75
CA ILE A 107 2.72 -27.57 -2.25
C ILE A 107 2.80 -28.37 -3.55
N THR A 108 2.83 -27.65 -4.68
CA THR A 108 2.90 -28.21 -6.04
C THR A 108 4.03 -27.55 -6.83
N GLU A 109 4.30 -28.02 -8.05
CA GLU A 109 5.28 -27.40 -8.95
C GLU A 109 4.86 -25.98 -9.39
N THR A 110 3.58 -25.64 -9.28
CA THR A 110 3.02 -24.32 -9.66
C THR A 110 2.93 -23.34 -8.48
N ILE A 111 3.44 -23.70 -7.31
CA ILE A 111 3.32 -22.92 -6.07
C ILE A 111 3.83 -21.46 -6.23
N GLU A 112 4.82 -21.21 -7.09
CA GLU A 112 5.29 -19.86 -7.40
C GLU A 112 4.19 -18.98 -8.01
N ASN A 113 3.42 -19.54 -8.95
CA ASN A 113 2.30 -18.84 -9.58
C ASN A 113 1.19 -18.56 -8.56
N ASP A 114 0.91 -19.52 -7.67
CA ASP A 114 -0.10 -19.37 -6.64
C ASP A 114 0.30 -18.29 -5.62
N LEU A 115 1.56 -18.29 -5.18
CA LEU A 115 2.11 -17.27 -4.29
C LEU A 115 2.13 -15.88 -4.95
N SER A 116 2.52 -15.79 -6.23
CA SER A 116 2.48 -14.54 -7.00
C SER A 116 1.05 -14.01 -7.15
N SER A 117 0.09 -14.91 -7.35
CA SER A 117 -1.34 -14.56 -7.44
C SER A 117 -1.88 -14.05 -6.10
N LEU A 118 -1.49 -14.67 -4.97
CA LEU A 118 -1.82 -14.16 -3.64
C LEU A 118 -1.23 -12.77 -3.38
N ILE A 119 0.06 -12.57 -3.67
CA ILE A 119 0.69 -11.24 -3.52
C ILE A 119 -0.07 -10.20 -4.35
N SER A 120 -0.41 -10.52 -5.59
CA SER A 120 -1.15 -9.63 -6.49
C SER A 120 -2.56 -9.32 -6.00
N LYS A 121 -3.25 -10.30 -5.40
CA LYS A 121 -4.57 -10.13 -4.78
C LYS A 121 -4.54 -9.07 -3.67
N TYR A 122 -3.58 -9.15 -2.75
CA TYR A 122 -3.49 -8.21 -1.63
C TYR A 122 -2.98 -6.83 -2.06
N ASP A 123 -2.03 -6.74 -2.99
CA ASP A 123 -1.60 -5.46 -3.56
C ASP A 123 -2.75 -4.76 -4.32
N SER A 124 -3.53 -5.51 -5.10
CA SER A 124 -4.71 -4.97 -5.79
C SER A 124 -5.79 -4.50 -4.81
N ASN A 125 -6.01 -5.24 -3.71
CA ASN A 125 -6.92 -4.83 -2.66
C ASN A 125 -6.44 -3.52 -1.99
N TYR A 126 -5.15 -3.39 -1.72
CA TYR A 126 -4.55 -2.16 -1.19
C TYR A 126 -4.85 -0.97 -2.10
N CYS A 127 -4.53 -1.06 -3.40
CA CYS A 127 -4.79 0.01 -4.35
C CYS A 127 -6.28 0.33 -4.50
N SER A 128 -7.15 -0.70 -4.49
CA SER A 128 -8.60 -0.53 -4.54
C SER A 128 -9.10 0.28 -3.34
N VAL A 129 -8.69 -0.07 -2.12
CA VAL A 129 -9.06 0.69 -0.92
C VAL A 129 -8.50 2.11 -1.00
N LEU A 130 -7.22 2.29 -1.37
CA LEU A 130 -6.59 3.60 -1.49
C LEU A 130 -7.38 4.54 -2.41
N SER A 131 -7.81 4.06 -3.58
CA SER A 131 -8.60 4.85 -4.54
C SER A 131 -9.94 5.34 -3.96
N LYS A 132 -10.54 4.54 -3.06
CA LYS A 132 -11.81 4.82 -2.37
C LYS A 132 -11.64 5.77 -1.18
N ILE A 133 -10.43 5.95 -0.66
CA ILE A 133 -10.18 6.87 0.47
C ILE A 133 -9.31 8.07 0.09
N LYS A 134 -8.82 8.16 -1.16
CA LYS A 134 -8.13 9.36 -1.67
C LYS A 134 -9.13 10.49 -1.96
N TYR A 135 -9.36 11.33 -0.95
CA TYR A 135 -10.23 12.51 -1.01
C TYR A 135 -9.65 13.62 -1.88
N GLU A 136 -10.49 14.54 -2.37
CA GLU A 136 -10.06 15.65 -3.22
C GLU A 136 -9.04 16.56 -2.53
N ILE A 137 -9.27 16.85 -1.24
CA ILE A 137 -8.38 17.66 -0.40
C ILE A 137 -6.98 17.05 -0.20
N LEU A 138 -6.83 15.75 -0.47
CA LEU A 138 -5.56 15.02 -0.38
C LEU A 138 -4.91 14.76 -1.75
N LYS A 139 -5.55 15.11 -2.87
CA LYS A 139 -5.15 14.67 -4.22
C LYS A 139 -3.71 15.05 -4.58
N ASP A 140 -3.32 16.28 -4.22
CA ASP A 140 -2.00 16.87 -4.52
C ASP A 140 -1.12 16.99 -3.26
N PHE A 141 -1.47 16.27 -2.19
CA PHE A 141 -0.76 16.34 -0.93
C PHE A 141 0.42 15.36 -0.92
N LYS A 142 1.62 15.88 -1.22
CA LYS A 142 2.86 15.07 -1.32
C LYS A 142 3.13 14.17 -0.11
N LEU A 143 2.82 14.63 1.10
CA LEU A 143 3.02 13.84 2.31
C LEU A 143 2.09 12.61 2.35
N TYR A 144 0.85 12.76 1.87
CA TYR A 144 -0.08 11.65 1.75
C TYR A 144 0.38 10.63 0.72
N ASP A 145 0.83 11.09 -0.45
CA ASP A 145 1.35 10.18 -1.48
C ASP A 145 2.58 9.41 -0.97
N ALA A 146 3.51 10.08 -0.28
CA ALA A 146 4.68 9.43 0.34
C ALA A 146 4.28 8.38 1.40
N LEU A 147 3.32 8.71 2.28
CA LEU A 147 2.81 7.78 3.28
C LEU A 147 2.20 6.53 2.62
N THR A 148 1.33 6.72 1.63
CA THR A 148 0.65 5.60 0.97
C THR A 148 1.64 4.70 0.23
N GLN A 149 2.67 5.28 -0.37
CA GLN A 149 3.73 4.51 -1.00
C GLN A 149 4.56 3.72 0.01
N SER A 150 4.90 4.33 1.15
CA SER A 150 5.64 3.65 2.22
C SER A 150 4.87 2.45 2.74
N LEU A 151 3.58 2.62 3.08
CA LEU A 151 2.76 1.52 3.60
C LEU A 151 2.54 0.41 2.57
N ARG A 152 2.44 0.75 1.28
CA ARG A 152 2.38 -0.25 0.23
C ARG A 152 3.67 -1.06 0.12
N MET A 153 4.83 -0.42 0.30
CA MET A 153 6.13 -1.11 0.32
C MET A 153 6.24 -2.03 1.53
N ASP A 154 5.79 -1.59 2.70
CA ASP A 154 5.78 -2.42 3.91
C ASP A 154 4.91 -3.68 3.72
N LEU A 155 3.71 -3.51 3.14
CA LEU A 155 2.84 -4.63 2.77
C LEU A 155 3.55 -5.58 1.80
N ALA A 156 4.11 -5.04 0.72
CA ALA A 156 4.79 -5.84 -0.30
C ALA A 156 5.95 -6.65 0.28
N TYR A 157 6.72 -6.05 1.18
CA TYR A 157 7.82 -6.70 1.88
C TYR A 157 7.31 -7.84 2.76
N GLY A 158 6.30 -7.60 3.60
CA GLY A 158 5.70 -8.61 4.47
C GLY A 158 5.13 -9.80 3.70
N LEU A 159 4.36 -9.53 2.64
CA LEU A 159 3.78 -10.58 1.78
C LEU A 159 4.88 -11.44 1.13
N LYS A 160 5.94 -10.80 0.62
CA LYS A 160 7.09 -11.49 -0.02
C LYS A 160 7.89 -12.31 0.98
N GLU A 161 8.13 -11.81 2.18
CA GLU A 161 8.90 -12.52 3.20
C GLU A 161 8.23 -13.86 3.57
N TYR A 162 6.92 -13.84 3.82
CA TYR A 162 6.15 -15.06 4.07
C TYR A 162 6.17 -16.01 2.88
N SER A 163 5.95 -15.51 1.66
CA SER A 163 5.99 -16.33 0.44
C SER A 163 7.38 -16.94 0.20
N ASN A 164 8.47 -16.19 0.44
CA ASN A 164 9.85 -16.67 0.35
C ASN A 164 10.13 -17.79 1.36
N ARG A 165 9.61 -17.69 2.58
CA ARG A 165 9.76 -18.74 3.59
C ARG A 165 9.14 -20.06 3.13
N ILE A 166 7.95 -20.01 2.53
CA ILE A 166 7.30 -21.20 1.95
C ILE A 166 8.16 -21.76 0.81
N MET A 167 8.58 -20.92 -0.13
CA MET A 167 9.45 -21.34 -1.23
C MET A 167 10.73 -22.02 -0.73
N GLY A 168 11.35 -21.49 0.32
CA GLY A 168 12.51 -22.10 0.96
C GLY A 168 12.23 -23.54 1.44
N GLU A 169 11.07 -23.79 2.04
CA GLU A 169 10.66 -25.14 2.46
C GLU A 169 10.35 -26.06 1.28
N VAL A 170 9.71 -25.56 0.23
CA VAL A 170 9.43 -26.34 -0.99
C VAL A 170 10.74 -26.76 -1.68
N ILE A 171 11.71 -25.86 -1.76
CA ILE A 171 13.05 -26.13 -2.31
C ILE A 171 13.78 -27.16 -1.45
N LYS A 172 13.78 -27.03 -0.12
CA LYS A 172 14.41 -28.01 0.79
C LYS A 172 13.83 -29.41 0.64
N ARG A 173 12.51 -29.52 0.43
CA ARG A 173 11.81 -30.80 0.22
C ARG A 173 12.02 -31.38 -1.19
N GLY A 174 12.69 -30.65 -2.08
CA GLY A 174 12.96 -31.10 -3.44
C GLY A 174 11.71 -31.19 -4.34
N ILE A 175 10.60 -30.58 -3.92
CA ILE A 175 9.33 -30.57 -4.67
C ILE A 175 9.37 -29.52 -5.78
N TYR A 176 10.09 -28.42 -5.55
CA TYR A 176 10.27 -27.37 -6.54
C TYR A 176 11.70 -27.40 -7.09
N TYR A 177 11.78 -27.44 -8.42
CA TYR A 177 13.02 -27.34 -9.18
C TYR A 177 12.94 -26.03 -9.94
N TYR A 178 13.83 -25.09 -9.62
CA TYR A 178 13.87 -23.82 -10.34
C TYR A 178 14.09 -24.08 -11.84
N LYS A 179 13.13 -23.69 -12.68
CA LYS A 179 13.45 -23.24 -14.04
C LYS A 179 13.95 -21.80 -13.88
N PHE A 180 15.26 -21.62 -14.00
CA PHE A 180 15.92 -20.31 -13.87
C PHE A 180 15.19 -19.24 -14.71
N SER A 181 14.60 -18.24 -14.04
CA SER A 181 14.10 -17.02 -14.67
C SER A 181 15.13 -15.92 -14.47
N ALA A 182 15.91 -15.67 -15.54
CA ALA A 182 16.86 -14.58 -15.60
C ALA A 182 16.14 -13.30 -16.08
N LEU A 183 15.60 -12.54 -15.14
CA LEU A 183 15.52 -11.09 -15.34
C LEU A 183 16.97 -10.58 -15.18
N ASP A 184 17.63 -10.41 -16.33
CA ASP A 184 18.99 -9.90 -16.58
C ASP A 184 19.99 -10.88 -17.27
N GLY A 185 19.53 -11.58 -18.30
CA GLY A 185 20.23 -11.48 -19.59
C GLY A 185 21.43 -12.38 -19.93
N ILE A 186 21.80 -13.43 -19.18
CA ILE A 186 22.70 -14.49 -19.69
C ILE A 186 22.17 -15.88 -19.33
N ARG A 187 21.81 -16.66 -20.37
CA ARG A 187 21.40 -18.07 -20.26
C ARG A 187 22.64 -18.94 -20.00
N PHE A 188 22.90 -19.30 -18.75
CA PHE A 188 23.80 -20.41 -18.46
C PHE A 188 23.00 -21.71 -18.32
N LEU A 189 22.84 -22.41 -19.44
CA LEU A 189 22.91 -23.87 -19.37
C LEU A 189 24.35 -24.17 -18.95
N PRO A 190 24.63 -24.88 -17.83
CA PRO A 190 25.99 -25.32 -17.58
C PRO A 190 26.42 -26.12 -18.81
N SER A 191 27.50 -25.69 -19.48
CA SER A 191 27.95 -26.37 -20.70
C SER A 191 28.10 -27.86 -20.41
N GLN A 192 27.87 -28.73 -21.40
CA GLN A 192 28.03 -30.19 -21.23
C GLN A 192 29.38 -30.55 -20.59
N LYS A 193 30.42 -29.73 -20.80
CA LYS A 193 31.73 -29.87 -20.18
C LYS A 193 31.71 -29.62 -18.67
N VAL A 194 31.00 -28.60 -18.18
CA VAL A 194 30.87 -28.31 -16.73
C VAL A 194 30.04 -29.38 -16.04
N VAL A 195 28.93 -29.79 -16.65
CA VAL A 195 28.10 -30.91 -16.13
C VAL A 195 28.91 -32.21 -16.12
N GLY A 196 29.69 -32.47 -17.17
CA GLY A 196 30.57 -33.63 -17.27
C GLY A 196 31.71 -33.61 -16.24
N PHE A 197 32.30 -32.44 -15.97
CA PHE A 197 33.32 -32.27 -14.94
C PHE A 197 32.77 -32.53 -13.54
N VAL A 198 31.61 -31.94 -13.22
CA VAL A 198 30.93 -32.14 -11.93
C VAL A 198 30.53 -33.60 -11.76
N LYS A 199 29.99 -34.27 -12.79
CA LYS A 199 29.72 -35.72 -12.76
C LYS A 199 30.97 -36.57 -12.56
N LYS A 200 32.10 -36.23 -13.20
CA LYS A 200 33.37 -36.95 -13.03
C LYS A 200 33.90 -36.83 -11.59
N VAL A 201 33.86 -35.63 -11.02
CA VAL A 201 34.28 -35.38 -9.63
C VAL A 201 33.34 -36.08 -8.66
N LEU A 202 32.02 -36.05 -8.92
CA LEU A 202 31.01 -36.72 -8.09
C LEU A 202 31.05 -38.25 -8.18
N ASN A 203 31.48 -38.85 -9.29
CA ASN A 203 31.66 -40.29 -9.41
C ASN A 203 32.94 -40.80 -8.73
N LEU A 204 33.93 -39.92 -8.52
CA LEU A 204 35.19 -40.22 -7.82
C LEU A 204 35.00 -40.30 -6.31
N ILE A 205 33.99 -39.60 -5.80
CA ILE A 205 33.60 -39.62 -4.39
C ILE A 205 32.42 -40.58 -4.35
N SER A 206 32.59 -41.79 -3.81
CA SER A 206 31.56 -42.84 -3.75
C SER A 206 30.41 -42.49 -2.80
N LEU A 207 29.73 -41.36 -3.06
CA LEU A 207 28.54 -40.91 -2.39
C LEU A 207 27.36 -41.24 -3.31
N PRO A 208 26.31 -41.91 -2.81
CA PRO A 208 25.08 -42.13 -3.57
C PRO A 208 24.52 -40.77 -3.99
N THR A 209 24.58 -40.48 -5.29
CA THR A 209 24.30 -39.17 -5.88
C THR A 209 22.80 -38.89 -5.88
N ASN A 210 22.34 -38.23 -4.82
CA ASN A 210 21.22 -37.29 -4.85
C ASN A 210 21.72 -35.90 -4.42
N ILE A 211 22.83 -35.45 -4.99
CA ILE A 211 23.37 -34.11 -4.73
C ILE A 211 22.68 -33.13 -5.68
N ARG A 212 21.60 -32.49 -5.21
CA ARG A 212 21.07 -31.28 -5.83
C ARG A 212 21.84 -30.08 -5.29
N ILE A 213 22.53 -29.38 -6.19
CA ILE A 213 23.06 -28.06 -5.91
C ILE A 213 21.88 -27.09 -5.99
N SER A 214 21.19 -26.92 -4.86
CA SER A 214 20.15 -25.90 -4.68
C SER A 214 20.84 -24.55 -4.48
N TYR A 215 21.05 -23.81 -5.58
CA TYR A 215 21.46 -22.40 -5.47
C TYR A 215 20.28 -21.61 -4.91
N LEU A 216 20.43 -21.12 -3.67
CA LEU A 216 19.51 -20.18 -3.03
C LEU A 216 19.80 -18.79 -3.61
N SER A 217 18.98 -18.32 -4.55
CA SER A 217 18.99 -16.88 -4.83
C SER A 217 18.48 -16.16 -3.56
N PRO A 218 19.03 -14.98 -3.20
CA PRO A 218 18.61 -14.24 -2.00
C PRO A 218 17.14 -13.79 -2.01
N SER A 219 16.39 -13.99 -3.10
CA SER A 219 14.95 -13.74 -3.16
C SER A 219 14.37 -14.47 -4.36
N ALA A 220 13.41 -15.39 -4.15
CA ALA A 220 12.70 -16.03 -5.26
C ALA A 220 11.88 -15.01 -6.09
N PHE A 221 11.51 -13.88 -5.47
CA PHE A 221 10.66 -12.85 -6.09
C PHE A 221 11.38 -11.60 -6.61
N GLY A 222 12.72 -11.54 -6.58
CA GLY A 222 13.53 -10.46 -7.17
C GLY A 222 13.29 -9.02 -6.66
N LEU A 223 14.32 -8.18 -6.77
CA LEU A 223 14.23 -6.73 -6.58
C LEU A 223 13.61 -6.01 -7.80
N SER A 224 13.51 -6.68 -8.95
CA SER A 224 13.16 -6.07 -10.25
C SER A 224 11.73 -5.55 -10.38
N ASN A 225 10.82 -5.91 -9.47
CA ASN A 225 9.47 -5.36 -9.48
C ASN A 225 9.33 -3.98 -8.82
N LEU A 226 10.38 -3.42 -8.19
CA LEU A 226 10.32 -2.14 -7.43
C LEU A 226 9.86 -0.90 -8.23
N PHE A 227 9.78 -0.97 -9.57
CA PHE A 227 9.55 0.21 -10.43
C PHE A 227 8.16 0.33 -11.08
N LYS A 228 7.20 -0.56 -10.79
CA LYS A 228 5.80 -0.45 -11.28
C LYS A 228 4.76 -0.16 -10.19
N TRP A 229 5.14 0.53 -9.12
CA TRP A 229 4.29 0.75 -7.94
C TRP A 229 3.56 2.08 -7.99
N VAL A 230 2.73 2.30 -9.00
CA VAL A 230 1.72 3.38 -8.97
C VAL A 230 0.37 2.70 -8.92
N CYS A 231 -0.40 2.93 -7.85
CA CYS A 231 -1.84 2.62 -7.88
C CYS A 231 -2.46 3.59 -8.89
N ARG A 232 -2.72 3.12 -10.10
CA ARG A 232 -3.48 3.88 -11.10
C ARG A 232 -4.95 3.90 -10.73
#